data_AF-A0A3N6EZC4-F1
#
_entry.id   AF-A0A3N6EZC4-F1
#
_cell.length_a   1.000
_cell.length_b   1.000
_cell.length_c   1.000
_cell.angle_alpha   90.00
_cell.angle_beta   90.00
_cell.angle_gamma   90.00
#
_symmetry.space_group_name_H-M   'P 1'
#
loop_
_entity.id
_entity.type
_entity.pdbx_description
1 polymer ?
#
loop_
_entity_poly.entity_id
_entity_poly.type
_entity_poly.pdbx_seq_one_letter_code
_entity_poly.pdbx_strand_id
1 'polypeptide(L)'
;MRPERQDGTGGGGLLVPMAWMYAEYIADELLRTGDLMEPSTLEYRAGRDALALTIFLSDGSVADALPAARLDELRLLTAYGATWCGWVRERLGALDAAPAGGTAGPDPDLALARAAWRWLEETELLAADLDAIAPPPWEPVGEEPDVEEAAQVWTPAWQLGLPLGHLAIHLH
;
A
#
# COMPACT_ATOMS: atom_id res chain seq x y z
N MET A 1 36.82 -46.81 -2.73
CA MET A 1 35.62 -46.02 -3.05
C MET A 1 36.01 -44.56 -3.11
N ARG A 2 35.79 -43.89 -4.25
CA ARG A 2 35.96 -42.44 -4.42
C ARG A 2 34.59 -41.76 -4.18
N PRO A 3 34.51 -40.59 -3.54
CA PRO A 3 33.29 -39.80 -3.54
C PRO A 3 33.12 -39.17 -4.93
N GLU A 4 31.92 -39.32 -5.48
CA GLU A 4 31.49 -38.62 -6.69
C GLU A 4 31.37 -37.12 -6.39
N ARG A 5 32.03 -36.28 -7.21
CA ARG A 5 31.78 -34.85 -7.26
C ARG A 5 30.41 -34.63 -7.90
N GLN A 6 29.45 -34.13 -7.14
CA GLN A 6 28.25 -33.51 -7.71
C GLN A 6 28.60 -32.05 -8.08
N ASP A 7 29.15 -31.87 -9.27
CA ASP A 7 29.01 -30.61 -9.99
C ASP A 7 27.64 -30.64 -10.69
N GLY A 8 26.69 -29.88 -10.15
CA GLY A 8 25.33 -29.77 -10.66
C GLY A 8 24.85 -28.33 -10.57
N THR A 9 25.16 -27.53 -11.60
CA THR A 9 24.66 -26.18 -11.82
C THR A 9 23.13 -26.19 -11.95
N GLY A 10 22.44 -25.41 -11.11
CA GLY A 10 20.98 -25.26 -11.17
C GLY A 10 20.45 -24.04 -10.40
N GLY A 11 21.22 -22.95 -10.34
CA GLY A 11 20.82 -21.70 -9.69
C GLY A 11 19.95 -20.82 -10.61
N GLY A 12 18.86 -21.38 -11.13
CA GLY A 12 17.86 -20.66 -11.94
C GLY A 12 16.52 -20.51 -11.21
N GLY A 13 16.54 -20.52 -9.87
CA GLY A 13 15.35 -20.32 -9.07
C GLY A 13 14.83 -18.90 -9.28
N LEU A 14 13.61 -18.77 -9.80
CA LEU A 14 12.86 -17.53 -9.79
C LEU A 14 12.91 -16.96 -8.36
N LEU A 15 13.52 -15.80 -8.18
CA LEU A 15 13.53 -15.11 -6.90
C LEU A 15 12.07 -14.77 -6.55
N VAL A 16 11.56 -15.38 -5.48
CA VAL A 16 10.20 -15.13 -4.98
C VAL A 16 10.23 -13.82 -4.18
N PRO A 17 9.36 -12.84 -4.47
CA PRO A 17 9.34 -11.54 -3.80
C PRO A 17 8.68 -11.65 -2.41
N MET A 18 9.41 -12.25 -1.47
CA MET A 18 8.88 -12.57 -0.15
C MET A 18 8.59 -11.33 0.69
N ALA A 19 9.41 -10.28 0.58
CA ALA A 19 9.27 -9.08 1.40
C ALA A 19 8.04 -8.25 0.99
N TRP A 20 7.80 -8.13 -0.32
CA TRP A 20 6.63 -7.45 -0.86
C TRP A 20 5.34 -8.23 -0.54
N MET A 21 5.32 -9.54 -0.80
CA MET A 21 4.14 -10.36 -0.48
C MET A 21 3.78 -10.32 1.00
N TYR A 22 4.79 -10.28 1.88
CA TYR A 22 4.57 -10.13 3.31
C TYR A 22 3.98 -8.75 3.66
N ALA A 23 4.51 -7.68 3.07
CA ALA A 23 3.98 -6.35 3.26
C ALA A 23 2.52 -6.22 2.76
N GLU A 24 2.19 -6.81 1.61
CA GLU A 24 0.83 -6.87 1.09
C GLU A 24 -0.10 -7.64 2.04
N TYR A 25 0.33 -8.80 2.54
CA TYR A 25 -0.46 -9.59 3.48
C TYR A 25 -0.78 -8.81 4.75
N ILE A 26 0.22 -8.15 5.35
CA ILE A 26 0.01 -7.36 6.57
C ILE A 26 -0.90 -6.15 6.29
N ALA A 27 -0.71 -5.46 5.18
CA ALA A 27 -1.57 -4.35 4.78
C ALA A 27 -3.03 -4.76 4.58
N ASP A 28 -3.23 -5.92 3.95
CA ASP A 28 -4.54 -6.50 3.68
C ASP A 28 -5.24 -6.92 4.99
N GLU A 29 -4.52 -7.54 5.93
CA GLU A 29 -5.06 -7.88 7.26
C GLU A 29 -5.42 -6.64 8.10
N LEU A 30 -4.61 -5.58 8.05
CA LEU A 30 -4.93 -4.30 8.72
C LEU A 30 -6.24 -3.71 8.18
N LEU A 31 -6.41 -3.69 6.85
CA LEU A 31 -7.61 -3.14 6.23
C LEU A 31 -8.85 -3.98 6.49
N ARG A 32 -8.75 -5.32 6.44
CA ARG A 32 -9.85 -6.21 6.81
C ARG A 32 -10.29 -6.04 8.24
N THR A 33 -9.33 -5.85 9.15
CA THR A 33 -9.64 -5.61 10.57
C THR A 33 -10.41 -4.29 10.75
N GLY A 34 -10.04 -3.25 9.98
CA GLY A 34 -10.72 -1.96 10.02
C GLY A 34 -12.11 -1.93 9.37
N ASP A 35 -12.45 -2.91 8.52
CA ASP A 35 -13.71 -3.01 7.77
C ASP A 35 -14.15 -1.68 7.11
N LEU A 36 -13.17 -0.94 6.58
CA LEU A 36 -13.38 0.43 6.09
C LEU A 36 -13.95 0.49 4.66
N MET A 37 -13.63 -0.49 3.82
CA MET A 37 -14.01 -0.56 2.41
C MET A 37 -14.16 -2.01 1.97
N GLU A 38 -15.03 -2.27 0.99
CA GLU A 38 -15.17 -3.60 0.41
C GLU A 38 -13.88 -4.01 -0.34
N PRO A 39 -13.35 -5.24 -0.14
CA PRO A 39 -12.07 -5.68 -0.74
C PRO A 39 -12.00 -5.66 -2.28
N SER A 40 -13.14 -5.58 -2.96
CA SER A 40 -13.24 -5.55 -4.41
C SER A 40 -13.04 -4.14 -5.00
N THR A 41 -13.00 -3.11 -4.16
CA THR A 41 -12.97 -1.69 -4.56
C THR A 41 -11.57 -1.19 -4.89
N LEU A 42 -11.48 -0.11 -5.69
CA LEU A 42 -10.20 0.51 -6.03
C LEU A 42 -9.63 1.29 -4.84
N GLU A 43 -10.50 1.81 -3.99
CA GLU A 43 -10.20 2.48 -2.73
C GLU A 43 -9.51 1.52 -1.76
N TYR A 44 -10.06 0.29 -1.61
CA TYR A 44 -9.42 -0.75 -0.81
C TYR A 44 -8.03 -1.08 -1.34
N ARG A 45 -7.89 -1.25 -2.66
CA ARG A 45 -6.57 -1.46 -3.29
C ARG A 45 -5.63 -0.29 -3.02
N ALA A 46 -6.10 0.94 -3.12
CA ALA A 46 -5.28 2.12 -2.87
C ALA A 46 -4.78 2.17 -1.42
N GLY A 47 -5.64 1.85 -0.45
CA GLY A 47 -5.24 1.72 0.94
C GLY A 47 -4.22 0.61 1.15
N ARG A 48 -4.45 -0.56 0.55
CA ARG A 48 -3.59 -1.73 0.71
C ARG A 48 -2.22 -1.48 0.12
N ASP A 49 -2.16 -0.96 -1.11
CA ASP A 49 -0.90 -0.69 -1.81
C ASP A 49 -0.12 0.45 -1.10
N ALA A 50 -0.80 1.46 -0.54
CA ALA A 50 -0.16 2.52 0.25
C ALA A 50 0.43 1.98 1.58
N LEU A 51 -0.31 1.12 2.29
CA LEU A 51 0.19 0.46 3.51
C LEU A 51 1.34 -0.50 3.20
N ALA A 52 1.22 -1.33 2.16
CA ALA A 52 2.25 -2.28 1.77
C ALA A 52 3.56 -1.56 1.42
N LEU A 53 3.49 -0.45 0.66
CA LEU A 53 4.64 0.41 0.40
C LEU A 53 5.27 0.95 1.67
N THR A 54 4.45 1.43 2.60
CA THR A 54 4.93 1.98 3.87
C THR A 54 5.63 0.91 4.70
N ILE A 55 5.05 -0.29 4.80
CA ILE A 55 5.62 -1.41 5.54
C ILE A 55 6.94 -1.88 4.91
N PHE A 56 6.95 -2.02 3.58
CA PHE A 56 8.10 -2.47 2.81
C PHE A 56 9.29 -1.51 2.91
N LEU A 57 9.05 -0.20 2.71
CA LEU A 57 10.10 0.82 2.66
C LEU A 57 10.64 1.24 4.05
N SER A 58 9.92 0.88 5.11
CA SER A 58 10.33 1.10 6.51
C SER A 58 11.22 -0.02 7.06
N ASP A 59 11.97 -0.72 6.20
CA ASP A 59 13.05 -1.66 6.56
C ASP A 59 12.56 -2.92 7.31
N GLY A 60 11.57 -3.61 6.71
CA GLY A 60 10.84 -4.74 7.29
C GLY A 60 11.70 -5.91 7.76
N SER A 61 11.86 -6.04 9.09
CA SER A 61 11.99 -7.38 9.67
C SER A 61 10.59 -7.99 9.76
N VAL A 62 10.46 -9.19 9.20
CA VAL A 62 9.23 -10.00 9.21
C VAL A 62 9.01 -10.48 10.64
N ALA A 63 8.24 -9.72 11.43
CA ALA A 63 7.79 -10.14 12.74
C ALA A 63 6.36 -10.68 12.62
N ASP A 64 6.11 -11.91 13.04
CA ASP A 64 4.80 -12.60 12.95
C ASP A 64 3.59 -11.78 13.43
N ALA A 65 3.82 -10.75 14.26
CA ALA A 65 2.84 -9.73 14.61
C ALA A 65 3.50 -8.34 14.59
N LEU A 66 2.75 -7.30 14.18
CA LEU A 66 3.18 -5.90 14.25
C LEU A 66 3.23 -5.44 15.73
N PRO A 67 4.41 -5.17 16.32
CA PRO A 67 4.48 -4.65 17.68
C PRO A 67 3.84 -3.24 17.74
N ALA A 68 3.34 -2.83 18.91
CA ALA A 68 2.74 -1.50 19.09
C ALA A 68 3.66 -0.36 18.63
N ALA A 69 4.97 -0.45 18.90
CA ALA A 69 5.96 0.52 18.44
C ALA A 69 6.05 0.62 16.91
N ARG A 70 5.82 -0.49 16.19
CA ARG A 70 5.78 -0.49 14.72
C ARG A 70 4.49 0.13 14.20
N LEU A 71 3.35 -0.10 14.87
CA LEU A 71 2.10 0.59 14.53
C LEU A 71 2.24 2.10 14.71
N ASP A 72 2.89 2.56 15.79
CA ASP A 72 3.13 3.99 16.03
C ASP A 72 4.03 4.62 14.96
N GLU A 73 5.05 3.90 14.49
CA GLU A 73 5.87 4.32 13.36
C GLU A 73 5.04 4.44 12.07
N LEU A 74 4.22 3.45 11.76
CA LEU A 74 3.34 3.47 10.59
C LEU A 74 2.33 4.63 10.67
N ARG A 75 1.78 4.92 11.86
CA ARG A 75 0.89 6.08 12.08
C ARG A 75 1.60 7.39 11.76
N LEU A 76 2.85 7.55 12.20
CA LEU A 76 3.63 8.76 11.94
C LEU A 76 3.92 8.94 10.44
N LEU A 77 4.28 7.86 9.75
CA LEU A 77 4.59 7.89 8.32
C LEU A 77 3.36 8.16 7.46
N THR A 78 2.19 7.67 7.86
CA THR A 78 0.93 7.80 7.10
C THR A 78 0.14 9.07 7.41
N ALA A 79 0.56 9.87 8.41
CA ALA A 79 -0.19 11.03 8.87
C ALA A 79 -0.29 12.17 7.83
N TYR A 80 0.67 12.30 6.91
CA TYR A 80 0.77 13.45 6.02
C TYR A 80 1.07 13.04 4.57
N GLY A 81 0.08 13.20 3.68
CA GLY A 81 0.15 12.76 2.29
C GLY A 81 1.30 13.30 1.46
N ALA A 82 1.53 14.61 1.44
CA ALA A 82 2.59 15.21 0.64
C ALA A 82 3.99 14.76 1.10
N THR A 83 4.20 14.69 2.42
CA THR A 83 5.46 14.22 3.02
C THR A 83 5.68 12.74 2.74
N TRP A 84 4.64 11.92 2.90
CA TRP A 84 4.68 10.48 2.61
C TRP A 84 5.03 10.23 1.14
N CYS A 85 4.40 10.95 0.22
CA CYS A 85 4.65 10.83 -1.21
C CYS A 85 6.11 11.19 -1.57
N GLY A 86 6.69 12.23 -0.96
CA GLY A 86 8.11 12.56 -1.09
C GLY A 86 9.01 11.44 -0.55
N TRP A 87 8.68 10.94 0.64
CA TRP A 87 9.42 9.86 1.31
C TRP A 87 9.42 8.55 0.49
N VAL A 88 8.28 8.14 -0.10
CA VAL A 88 8.22 6.94 -0.95
C VAL A 88 9.16 7.05 -2.15
N ARG A 89 9.12 8.19 -2.87
CA ARG A 89 10.00 8.41 -4.03
C ARG A 89 11.48 8.39 -3.64
N GLU A 90 11.83 9.02 -2.52
CA GLU A 90 13.20 9.02 -2.00
C GLU A 90 13.67 7.61 -1.66
N ARG A 91 12.85 6.82 -0.94
CA ARG A 91 13.18 5.46 -0.54
C ARG A 91 13.31 4.50 -1.72
N LEU A 92 12.39 4.56 -2.68
CA LEU A 92 12.49 3.77 -3.91
C LEU A 92 13.75 4.13 -4.70
N GLY A 93 14.06 5.42 -4.83
CA GLY A 93 15.28 5.90 -5.49
C GLY A 93 16.57 5.47 -4.79
N ALA A 94 16.58 5.44 -3.45
CA ALA A 94 17.72 4.97 -2.67
C ALA A 94 17.97 3.46 -2.85
N LEU A 95 16.90 2.65 -2.89
CA LEU A 95 17.00 1.20 -3.16
C LEU A 95 17.45 0.91 -4.59
N ASP A 96 17.04 1.75 -5.56
CA ASP A 96 17.52 1.70 -6.95
C ASP A 96 19.03 1.96 -7.10
N ALA A 97 19.56 2.90 -6.30
CA ALA A 97 20.96 3.28 -6.35
C ALA A 97 21.88 2.31 -5.59
N ALA A 98 21.33 1.40 -4.79
CA ALA A 98 22.09 0.42 -4.04
C ALA A 98 22.79 -0.57 -5.00
N PRO A 99 24.06 -0.93 -4.75
CA PRO A 99 24.76 -1.88 -5.60
C PRO A 99 24.05 -3.24 -5.54
N ALA A 100 23.73 -3.81 -6.70
CA ALA A 100 23.11 -5.12 -6.81
C ALA A 100 23.97 -6.16 -6.06
N GLY A 101 23.47 -6.61 -4.91
CA GLY A 101 24.16 -7.56 -4.03
C GLY A 101 24.21 -8.94 -4.66
N GLY A 102 25.10 -9.16 -5.63
CA GLY A 102 25.45 -10.48 -6.18
C GLY A 102 24.33 -11.26 -6.89
N THR A 103 23.09 -10.79 -6.90
CA THR A 103 21.96 -11.40 -7.61
C THR A 103 21.94 -10.95 -9.07
N ALA A 104 21.76 -11.89 -9.99
CA ALA A 104 21.88 -11.68 -11.43
C ALA A 104 20.64 -11.02 -12.08
N GLY A 105 19.99 -10.08 -11.41
CA GLY A 105 18.79 -9.43 -11.92
C GLY A 105 18.22 -8.34 -11.01
N PRO A 106 17.25 -7.56 -11.51
CA PRO A 106 16.53 -6.58 -10.71
C PRO A 106 15.81 -7.29 -9.54
N ASP A 107 15.84 -6.67 -8.37
CA ASP A 107 15.14 -7.15 -7.18
C ASP A 107 13.62 -7.27 -7.46
N PRO A 108 13.03 -8.48 -7.40
CA PRO A 108 11.61 -8.68 -7.69
C PRO A 108 10.69 -8.00 -6.68
N ASP A 109 11.10 -7.87 -5.42
CA ASP A 109 10.32 -7.16 -4.39
C ASP A 109 10.22 -5.68 -4.74
N LEU A 110 11.36 -5.08 -5.08
CA LEU A 110 11.42 -3.68 -5.50
C LEU A 110 10.67 -3.42 -6.80
N ALA A 111 10.67 -4.37 -7.73
CA ALA A 111 9.89 -4.25 -8.97
C ALA A 111 8.38 -4.18 -8.71
N LEU A 112 7.86 -4.98 -7.77
CA LEU A 112 6.46 -4.94 -7.37
C LEU A 112 6.12 -3.66 -6.60
N ALA A 113 6.99 -3.24 -5.67
CA ALA A 113 6.83 -1.98 -4.97
C ALA A 113 6.74 -0.79 -5.92
N ARG A 114 7.59 -0.73 -6.96
CA ARG A 114 7.48 0.32 -8.00
C ARG A 114 6.20 0.24 -8.81
N ALA A 115 5.72 -0.97 -9.12
CA ALA A 115 4.47 -1.14 -9.84
C ALA A 115 3.29 -0.62 -9.02
N ALA A 116 3.27 -0.89 -7.71
CA ALA A 116 2.28 -0.35 -6.79
C ALA A 116 2.36 1.18 -6.68
N TRP A 117 3.57 1.75 -6.50
CA TRP A 117 3.77 3.20 -6.47
C TRP A 117 3.27 3.87 -7.75
N ARG A 118 3.64 3.32 -8.91
CA ARG A 118 3.19 3.83 -10.20
C ARG A 118 1.68 3.80 -10.34
N TRP A 119 1.05 2.68 -9.95
CA TRP A 119 -0.40 2.57 -9.99
C TRP A 119 -1.07 3.63 -9.10
N LEU A 120 -0.54 3.86 -7.90
CA LEU A 120 -1.06 4.87 -6.97
C LEU A 120 -0.89 6.30 -7.47
N GLU A 121 0.21 6.60 -8.17
CA GLU A 121 0.52 7.93 -8.71
C GLU A 121 -0.25 8.24 -9.99
N GLU A 122 -0.41 7.25 -10.88
CA GLU A 122 -1.01 7.42 -12.21
C GLU A 122 -2.52 7.17 -12.26
N THR A 123 -3.07 6.42 -11.30
CA THR A 123 -4.51 6.14 -11.26
C THR A 123 -5.23 7.26 -10.54
N GLU A 124 -6.19 7.89 -11.21
CA GLU A 124 -7.10 8.83 -10.58
C GLU A 124 -8.35 8.09 -10.08
N LEU A 125 -8.68 8.31 -8.82
CA LEU A 125 -9.94 7.90 -8.23
C LEU A 125 -10.81 9.13 -8.11
N LEU A 126 -12.10 8.94 -8.39
CA LEU A 126 -13.09 9.92 -8.01
C LEU A 126 -13.02 10.04 -6.50
N ALA A 127 -12.74 11.24 -5.98
CA ALA A 127 -12.92 11.49 -4.56
C ALA A 127 -14.41 11.30 -4.31
N ALA A 128 -14.81 10.11 -3.88
CA ALA A 128 -16.16 9.85 -3.45
C ALA A 128 -16.48 10.92 -2.41
N ASP A 129 -17.63 11.57 -2.57
CA ASP A 129 -18.14 12.45 -1.55
C ASP A 129 -18.27 11.59 -0.28
N LEU A 130 -17.32 11.70 0.65
CA LEU A 130 -17.31 10.92 1.89
C LEU A 130 -18.58 11.24 2.73
N ASP A 131 -19.32 12.28 2.35
CA ASP A 131 -20.66 12.59 2.83
C ASP A 131 -21.71 11.52 2.47
N ALA A 132 -21.46 10.65 1.49
CA ALA A 132 -22.33 9.50 1.19
C ALA A 132 -22.26 8.38 2.25
N ILE A 133 -21.27 8.43 3.16
CA ILE A 133 -21.11 7.50 4.29
C ILE A 133 -21.84 8.02 5.54
N ALA A 134 -22.44 9.22 5.49
CA ALA A 134 -23.33 9.67 6.55
C ALA A 134 -24.61 8.80 6.58
N PRO A 135 -25.15 8.44 7.77
CA PRO A 135 -26.48 7.83 7.84
C PRO A 135 -27.48 8.74 7.12
N PRO A 136 -28.46 8.18 6.39
CA PRO A 136 -29.36 8.98 5.57
C PRO A 136 -29.94 10.12 6.41
N PRO A 137 -29.88 11.37 5.94
CA PRO A 137 -30.53 12.46 6.64
C PRO A 137 -32.00 12.10 6.79
N TRP A 138 -32.52 12.26 8.00
CA TRP A 138 -33.94 12.19 8.28
C TRP A 138 -34.66 13.16 7.35
N GLU A 139 -35.33 12.64 6.32
CA GLU A 139 -35.99 13.45 5.29
C GLU A 139 -37.08 14.34 5.91
N PRO A 140 -37.02 15.69 5.77
CA PRO A 140 -38.24 16.47 5.71
C PRO A 140 -38.77 16.39 4.27
N VAL A 141 -40.01 15.90 4.13
CA VAL A 141 -40.75 15.90 2.86
C VAL A 141 -40.93 17.35 2.39
N GLY A 142 -40.25 17.72 1.30
CA GLY A 142 -40.54 18.94 0.54
C GLY A 142 -39.33 19.53 -0.17
N GLU A 143 -39.49 19.69 -1.49
CA GLU A 143 -38.61 20.35 -2.46
C GLU A 143 -37.56 19.46 -3.15
N GLU A 144 -37.82 19.19 -4.43
CA GLU A 144 -36.92 18.49 -5.36
C GLU A 144 -35.69 19.34 -5.72
N PRO A 145 -34.59 18.68 -6.11
CA PRO A 145 -33.24 19.11 -5.79
C PRO A 145 -32.63 19.96 -6.90
N ASP A 146 -32.02 21.08 -6.52
CA ASP A 146 -30.89 21.59 -7.30
C ASP A 146 -29.72 20.65 -6.98
N VAL A 147 -29.62 19.54 -7.72
CA VAL A 147 -28.40 18.75 -7.81
C VAL A 147 -27.41 19.63 -8.57
N GLU A 148 -26.84 20.59 -7.86
CA GLU A 148 -25.57 21.19 -8.23
C GLU A 148 -24.64 20.00 -8.44
N GLU A 149 -24.24 19.76 -9.70
CA GLU A 149 -23.25 18.75 -10.07
C GLU A 149 -22.03 18.99 -9.17
N ALA A 150 -21.97 18.27 -8.05
CA ALA A 150 -20.85 18.34 -7.14
C ALA A 150 -19.63 18.04 -7.99
N ALA A 151 -18.78 19.05 -8.19
CA ALA A 151 -17.69 19.01 -9.14
C ALA A 151 -16.88 17.74 -8.85
N GLN A 152 -16.92 16.78 -9.78
CA GLN A 152 -16.25 15.50 -9.61
C GLN A 152 -14.74 15.74 -9.49
N VAL A 153 -14.22 15.69 -8.27
CA VAL A 153 -12.80 15.91 -8.00
C VAL A 153 -12.08 14.59 -8.23
N TRP A 154 -11.32 14.53 -9.31
CA TRP A 154 -10.43 13.41 -9.59
C TRP A 154 -9.12 13.63 -8.84
N THR A 155 -8.69 12.61 -8.09
CA THR A 155 -7.47 12.67 -7.28
C THR A 155 -6.63 11.43 -7.49
N PRO A 156 -5.29 11.53 -7.46
CA PRO A 156 -4.43 10.37 -7.47
C PRO A 156 -4.80 9.38 -6.36
N ALA A 157 -4.78 8.08 -6.65
CA ALA A 157 -5.23 7.02 -5.76
C ALA A 157 -4.52 7.06 -4.40
N TRP A 158 -3.26 7.48 -4.33
CA TRP A 158 -2.57 7.65 -3.04
C TRP A 158 -3.20 8.68 -2.11
N GLN A 159 -3.88 9.71 -2.63
CA GLN A 159 -4.51 10.75 -1.81
C GLN A 159 -5.69 10.20 -1.01
N LEU A 160 -6.39 9.18 -1.53
CA LEU A 160 -7.47 8.49 -0.83
C LEU A 160 -6.97 7.24 -0.09
N GLY A 161 -6.05 6.49 -0.72
CA GLY A 161 -5.48 5.28 -0.13
C GLY A 161 -4.71 5.55 1.17
N LEU A 162 -3.96 6.65 1.26
CA LEU A 162 -3.15 6.92 2.44
C LEU A 162 -3.99 7.20 3.70
N PRO A 163 -5.02 8.08 3.69
CA PRO A 163 -5.94 8.23 4.81
C PRO A 163 -6.64 6.92 5.20
N LEU A 164 -7.05 6.12 4.20
CA LEU A 164 -7.68 4.82 4.44
C LEU A 164 -6.73 3.87 5.20
N GLY A 165 -5.47 3.80 4.75
CA GLY A 165 -4.43 3.04 5.43
C GLY A 165 -4.14 3.55 6.84
N HIS A 166 -4.08 4.89 7.01
CA HIS A 166 -3.88 5.52 8.32
C HIS A 166 -4.99 5.13 9.32
N LEU A 167 -6.25 5.18 8.87
CA LEU A 167 -7.39 4.78 9.69
C LEU A 167 -7.35 3.29 10.06
N ALA A 168 -6.99 2.42 9.12
CA ALA A 168 -6.85 0.99 9.39
C ALA A 168 -5.84 0.70 10.53
N ILE A 169 -4.72 1.45 10.59
CA ILE A 169 -3.73 1.33 11.68
C ILE A 169 -4.29 1.79 13.04
N HIS A 170 -5.26 2.71 13.06
CA HIS A 170 -5.92 3.14 14.31
C HIS A 170 -6.98 2.17 14.81
N LEU A 171 -7.57 1.39 13.91
CA LEU A 171 -8.64 0.45 14.23
C LEU A 171 -8.13 -0.96 14.60
N HIS A 172 -6.87 -1.25 14.30
CA HIS A 172 -6.17 -2.47 14.70
C HIS A 172 -5.58 -2.36 16.11
#